data_AF-A0A3M1XPU3-F1
#
_entry.id   AF-A0A3M1XPU3-F1
#
_cell.length_a   1.000
_cell.length_b   1.000
_cell.length_c   1.000
_cell.angle_alpha   90.00
_cell.angle_beta   90.00
_cell.angle_gamma   90.00
#
_symmetry.space_group_name_H-M   'P 1'
#
loop_
_entity.id
_entity.type
_entity.pdbx_description
1 polymer ?
#
loop_
_entity_poly.entity_id
_entity_poly.type
_entity_poly.pdbx_seq_one_letter_code
_entity_poly.pdbx_strand_id
1 'polypeptide(L)'
;MSRIIYYRNSFLPRIRGEVRGEGFETTVEVRMNLHPLVWVFLAFWVGILGMMSLFLIPGALAGGGFDPFILMPPGMVLFAYAITLGGFKHESKKSRQFLAELLEAEAAEASR
;
A
#
# COMPACT_ATOMS: atom_id res chain seq x y z
N MET A 1 25.71 8.77 3.57
CA MET A 1 25.05 7.45 3.51
C MET A 1 24.38 7.26 2.16
N SER A 2 24.40 6.06 1.58
CA SER A 2 23.68 5.74 0.35
C SER A 2 22.88 4.44 0.54
N ARG A 3 21.58 4.47 0.20
CA ARG A 3 20.73 3.26 0.17
C ARG A 3 20.63 2.78 -1.27
N ILE A 4 21.35 1.71 -1.59
CA ILE A 4 21.29 1.06 -2.92
C ILE A 4 20.29 -0.09 -2.85
N ILE A 5 19.20 0.00 -3.63
CA ILE A 5 18.16 -1.03 -3.69
C ILE A 5 18.44 -1.94 -4.88
N TYR A 6 19.00 -3.13 -4.62
CA TYR A 6 19.33 -4.10 -5.67
C TYR A 6 18.14 -4.96 -6.14
N TYR A 7 17.05 -5.00 -5.36
CA TYR A 7 15.87 -5.83 -5.64
C TYR A 7 14.74 -5.02 -6.28
N ARG A 8 13.93 -5.68 -7.14
CA ARG A 8 12.68 -5.09 -7.64
C ARG A 8 11.53 -5.48 -6.71
N ASN A 9 11.05 -4.54 -5.91
CA ASN A 9 9.86 -4.72 -5.09
C ASN A 9 8.81 -3.69 -5.50
N SER A 10 7.64 -4.17 -5.93
CA SER A 10 6.52 -3.33 -6.38
C SER A 10 5.90 -2.50 -5.25
N PHE A 11 6.12 -2.91 -3.99
CA PHE A 11 5.68 -2.17 -2.79
C PHE A 11 6.66 -1.07 -2.37
N LEU A 12 7.77 -0.86 -3.10
CA LEU A 12 8.65 0.27 -2.84
C LEU A 12 7.86 1.58 -3.01
N PRO A 13 7.85 2.45 -1.99
CA PRO A 13 7.17 3.72 -2.09
C PRO A 13 7.86 4.59 -3.12
N ARG A 14 7.08 5.19 -4.01
CA ARG A 14 7.52 6.33 -4.81
C ARG A 14 7.49 7.55 -3.90
N ILE A 15 8.68 8.05 -3.60
CA ILE A 15 8.88 9.17 -2.68
C ILE A 15 8.93 10.47 -3.48
N ARG A 16 8.15 11.48 -3.07
CA ARG A 16 8.27 12.86 -3.54
C ARG A 16 8.47 13.75 -2.32
N GLY A 17 9.48 14.62 -2.39
CA GLY A 17 9.78 15.60 -1.36
C GLY A 17 9.55 17.01 -1.86
N GLU A 18 9.00 17.88 -1.03
CA GLU A 18 8.94 19.32 -1.25
C GLU A 18 9.64 20.01 -0.08
N VAL A 19 10.63 20.87 -0.38
CA VAL A 19 11.36 21.62 0.63
C VAL A 19 10.70 22.98 0.78
N ARG A 20 10.29 23.31 2.00
CA ARG A 20 9.69 24.60 2.37
C ARG A 20 10.53 25.25 3.45
N GLY A 21 10.91 26.51 3.22
CA GLY A 21 11.52 27.34 4.26
C GLY A 21 10.42 28.08 5.01
N GLU A 22 10.30 27.84 6.31
CA GLU A 22 9.40 28.57 7.20
C GLU A 22 10.24 29.31 8.24
N GLY A 23 10.52 30.60 7.95
CA GLY A 23 11.34 31.44 8.83
C GLY A 23 12.78 30.94 8.98
N PHE A 24 13.16 30.54 10.20
CA PHE A 24 14.49 29.99 10.52
C PHE A 24 14.54 28.45 10.43
N GLU A 25 13.42 27.79 10.12
CA GLU A 25 13.32 26.34 10.03
C GLU A 25 13.12 25.89 8.58
N THR A 26 13.62 24.70 8.24
CA THR A 26 13.43 24.07 6.94
C THR A 26 12.61 22.80 7.11
N THR A 27 11.41 22.78 6.53
CA THR A 27 10.51 21.63 6.56
C THR A 27 10.56 20.91 5.23
N VAL A 28 10.78 19.60 5.27
CA VAL A 28 10.75 18.74 4.08
C VAL A 28 9.49 17.88 4.13
N GLU A 29 8.47 18.24 3.34
CA GLU A 29 7.26 17.43 3.22
C GLU A 29 7.54 16.24 2.32
N VAL A 30 7.47 15.02 2.88
CA VAL A 30 7.72 13.79 2.14
C VAL A 30 6.42 13.01 1.95
N ARG A 31 6.01 12.83 0.69
CA ARG A 31 4.87 12.00 0.30
C ARG A 31 5.34 10.66 -0.26
N MET A 32 4.83 9.57 0.29
CA MET A 32 5.12 8.21 -0.14
C MET A 32 3.85 7.58 -0.72
N ASN A 33 3.92 7.10 -1.96
CA ASN A 33 2.79 6.46 -2.63
C ASN A 33 3.20 5.11 -3.23
N LEU A 34 2.27 4.17 -3.28
CA LEU A 34 2.44 2.93 -4.05
C LEU A 34 2.66 3.22 -5.53
N HIS A 35 3.38 2.32 -6.20
CA HIS A 35 3.61 2.44 -7.63
C HIS A 35 2.26 2.42 -8.40
N PRO A 36 2.02 3.33 -9.37
CA PRO A 36 0.75 3.40 -10.10
C PRO A 36 0.33 2.08 -10.75
N LEU A 37 1.29 1.30 -11.25
CA LEU A 37 1.02 -0.03 -11.80
C LEU A 37 0.43 -0.99 -10.77
N VAL A 38 0.88 -0.93 -9.51
CA VAL A 38 0.31 -1.75 -8.42
C VAL A 38 -1.10 -1.30 -8.11
N TRP A 39 -1.37 0.01 -8.13
CA TRP A 39 -2.72 0.54 -8.00
C TRP A 39 -3.67 0.02 -9.08
N VAL A 40 -3.25 0.07 -10.35
CA VAL A 40 -4.05 -0.45 -11.47
C VAL A 40 -4.27 -1.96 -11.34
N PHE A 41 -3.21 -2.70 -11.00
CA PHE A 41 -3.31 -4.14 -10.78
C PHE A 41 -4.29 -4.48 -9.67
N LEU A 42 -4.20 -3.81 -8.52
CA LEU A 42 -5.11 -4.02 -7.39
C LEU A 42 -6.55 -3.65 -7.74
N ALA A 43 -6.77 -2.54 -8.45
CA ALA A 43 -8.11 -2.14 -8.88
C ALA A 43 -8.73 -3.19 -9.82
N PHE A 44 -7.97 -3.68 -10.78
CA PHE A 44 -8.43 -4.74 -11.69
C PHE A 44 -8.68 -6.06 -10.94
N TRP A 45 -7.73 -6.48 -10.11
CA TRP A 45 -7.78 -7.74 -9.37
C TRP A 45 -8.94 -7.78 -8.35
N VAL A 46 -9.04 -6.75 -7.51
CA VAL A 46 -10.14 -6.62 -6.53
C VAL A 46 -11.47 -6.39 -7.25
N GLY A 47 -11.50 -5.64 -8.35
CA GLY A 47 -12.70 -5.45 -9.15
C GLY A 47 -13.28 -6.77 -9.68
N ILE A 48 -12.44 -7.62 -10.28
CA ILE A 48 -12.88 -8.92 -10.80
C ILE A 48 -13.31 -9.86 -9.67
N LEU A 49 -12.47 -10.04 -8.64
CA LEU A 49 -12.80 -10.95 -7.53
C LEU A 49 -13.99 -10.47 -6.72
N GLY A 50 -14.12 -9.16 -6.53
CA GLY A 50 -15.29 -8.55 -5.91
C GLY A 50 -16.55 -8.82 -6.71
N MET A 51 -16.51 -8.62 -8.03
CA MET A 51 -17.63 -8.91 -8.92
C MET A 51 -18.05 -10.39 -8.86
N MET A 52 -17.08 -11.32 -8.90
CA MET A 52 -17.34 -12.75 -8.75
C MET A 52 -18.01 -13.06 -7.40
N SER A 53 -17.55 -12.43 -6.32
CA SER A 53 -18.13 -12.60 -4.98
C SER A 53 -19.58 -12.13 -4.93
N LEU A 54 -19.91 -11.02 -5.58
CA LEU A 54 -21.26 -10.47 -5.63
C LEU A 54 -22.27 -11.38 -6.34
N PHE A 55 -21.83 -12.17 -7.33
CA PHE A 55 -22.72 -13.09 -8.04
C PHE A 55 -22.79 -14.48 -7.38
N LEU A 56 -21.66 -15.00 -6.90
CA LEU A 56 -21.58 -16.36 -6.37
C LEU A 56 -22.23 -16.50 -4.98
N ILE A 57 -22.03 -15.51 -4.09
CA ILE A 57 -22.50 -15.59 -2.70
C ILE A 57 -24.04 -15.62 -2.63
N PRO A 58 -24.80 -14.72 -3.28
CA PRO A 58 -26.25 -14.77 -3.22
C PRO A 58 -26.84 -16.03 -3.85
N GLY A 59 -26.26 -16.52 -4.95
CA GLY A 59 -26.69 -17.76 -5.60
C GLY A 59 -26.55 -18.99 -4.69
N ALA A 60 -25.43 -19.08 -3.95
CA ALA A 60 -25.22 -20.15 -2.99
C ALA A 60 -26.15 -20.07 -1.77
N LEU A 61 -26.38 -18.86 -1.26
CA LEU A 61 -27.31 -18.65 -0.14
C LEU A 61 -28.76 -18.99 -0.52
N ALA A 62 -29.18 -18.67 -1.75
CA ALA A 62 -30.51 -19.01 -2.25
C ALA A 62 -30.68 -20.51 -2.58
N GLY A 63 -29.61 -21.17 -3.02
CA GLY A 63 -29.61 -22.60 -3.39
C GLY A 63 -29.48 -23.58 -2.22
N GLY A 64 -29.26 -23.10 -0.99
CA GLY A 64 -29.15 -23.93 0.22
C GLY A 64 -27.89 -24.82 0.31
N GLY A 65 -26.99 -24.75 -0.68
CA GLY A 65 -25.71 -25.45 -0.69
C GLY A 65 -24.57 -24.49 -0.38
N PHE A 66 -23.90 -24.69 0.75
CA PHE A 66 -22.68 -23.95 1.08
C PHE A 66 -21.45 -24.76 0.65
N ASP A 67 -20.77 -24.28 -0.39
CA ASP A 67 -19.46 -24.76 -0.78
C ASP A 67 -18.38 -23.79 -0.25
N PRO A 68 -17.44 -24.24 0.61
CA PRO A 68 -16.31 -23.44 1.07
C PRO A 68 -15.51 -22.75 -0.05
N PHE A 69 -15.49 -23.30 -1.27
CA PHE A 69 -14.83 -22.69 -2.41
C PHE A 69 -15.38 -21.30 -2.77
N ILE A 70 -16.63 -20.98 -2.40
CA ILE A 70 -17.25 -19.67 -2.62
C ILE A 70 -16.58 -18.56 -1.78
N LEU A 71 -15.91 -18.91 -0.67
CA LEU A 71 -15.15 -17.97 0.15
C LEU A 71 -13.75 -17.67 -0.40
N MET A 72 -13.29 -18.41 -1.42
CA MET A 72 -11.96 -18.20 -1.98
C MET A 72 -11.79 -16.79 -2.58
N PRO A 73 -12.70 -16.27 -3.44
CA PRO A 73 -12.56 -14.92 -4.00
C PRO A 73 -12.48 -13.79 -2.96
N PRO A 74 -13.38 -13.69 -1.95
CA PRO A 74 -13.24 -12.66 -0.93
C PRO A 74 -12.01 -12.88 -0.04
N GLY A 75 -11.63 -14.14 0.23
CA GLY A 75 -10.39 -14.47 0.94
C GLY A 75 -9.14 -13.97 0.21
N MET A 76 -9.09 -14.13 -1.12
CA MET A 76 -7.99 -13.63 -1.95
C MET A 76 -7.92 -12.10 -1.98
N VAL A 77 -9.06 -11.40 -1.97
CA VAL A 77 -9.10 -9.93 -1.88
C VAL A 77 -8.51 -9.45 -0.56
N LEU A 78 -8.95 -10.06 0.56
CA LEU A 78 -8.41 -9.74 1.88
C LEU A 78 -6.91 -10.01 1.97
N PHE A 79 -6.46 -11.14 1.40
CA PHE A 79 -5.05 -11.47 1.36
C PHE A 79 -4.24 -10.45 0.55
N ALA A 80 -4.69 -10.09 -0.65
CA ALA A 80 -4.04 -9.08 -1.48
C ALA A 80 -3.95 -7.72 -0.77
N TYR A 81 -5.00 -7.34 -0.04
CA TYR A 81 -5.01 -6.12 0.78
C TYR A 81 -3.98 -6.19 1.92
N ALA A 82 -3.94 -7.30 2.66
CA ALA A 82 -3.02 -7.49 3.79
C ALA A 82 -1.55 -7.44 3.36
N ILE A 83 -1.17 -8.13 2.28
CA ILE A 83 0.21 -8.13 1.78
C ILE A 83 0.62 -6.74 1.27
N THR A 84 -0.31 -6.03 0.63
CA THR A 84 -0.03 -4.69 0.10
C THR A 84 0.19 -3.70 1.22
N LEU A 85 -0.68 -3.71 2.22
CA LEU A 85 -0.56 -2.83 3.38
C LEU A 85 0.70 -3.14 4.18
N GLY A 86 0.97 -4.43 4.45
CA GLY A 86 2.15 -4.87 5.18
C GLY A 86 3.45 -4.53 4.46
N GLY A 87 3.57 -4.93 3.19
CA GLY A 87 4.75 -4.69 2.36
C GLY A 87 5.04 -3.20 2.18
N PHE A 88 4.01 -2.40 1.87
CA PHE A 88 4.16 -0.96 1.69
C PHE A 88 4.50 -0.23 2.99
N LYS A 89 3.86 -0.60 4.11
CA LYS A 89 4.11 0.01 5.42
C LYS A 89 5.53 -0.27 5.90
N HIS A 90 6.02 -1.49 5.70
CA HIS A 90 7.39 -1.86 6.03
C HIS A 90 8.40 -0.99 5.25
N GLU A 91 8.25 -0.92 3.92
CA GLU A 91 9.16 -0.14 3.08
C GLU A 91 9.05 1.37 3.29
N SER A 92 7.86 1.89 3.56
CA SER A 92 7.64 3.31 3.87
C SER A 92 8.31 3.71 5.18
N LYS A 93 8.16 2.89 6.23
CA LYS A 93 8.83 3.14 7.53
C LYS A 93 10.34 3.14 7.38
N LYS A 94 10.89 2.15 6.67
CA LYS A 94 12.34 2.06 6.39
C LYS A 94 12.84 3.27 5.60
N SER A 95 12.08 3.72 4.62
CA SER A 95 12.44 4.89 3.81
C SER A 95 12.37 6.20 4.61
N ARG A 96 11.38 6.33 5.51
CA ARG A 96 11.25 7.50 6.41
C ARG A 96 12.44 7.60 7.35
N GLN A 97 12.83 6.48 7.98
CA GLN A 97 13.98 6.43 8.88
C GLN A 97 15.28 6.82 8.15
N PHE A 98 15.49 6.26 6.96
CA PHE A 98 16.66 6.59 6.15
C PHE A 98 16.72 8.08 5.77
N LEU A 99 15.58 8.69 5.41
CA LEU A 99 15.53 10.12 5.09
C LEU A 99 15.76 11.01 6.31
N ALA A 100 15.20 10.65 7.47
CA ALA A 100 15.41 11.38 8.71
C ALA A 100 16.90 11.36 9.13
N GLU A 101 17.55 10.21 9.03
CA GLU A 101 18.99 10.07 9.31
C GLU A 101 19.86 10.84 8.31
N LEU A 102 19.51 10.79 7.01
CA LEU A 102 20.25 11.49 5.96
C LEU A 102 20.17 13.01 6.09
N LEU A 103 19.03 13.53 6.56
CA LEU A 103 18.77 14.96 6.69
C LEU A 103 19.04 15.48 8.11
N GLU A 104 19.47 14.63 9.04
CA GLU A 104 19.60 14.94 10.46
C GLU A 104 18.33 15.58 11.05
N ALA A 105 17.17 15.18 10.51
CA ALA A 105 15.88 15.81 10.79
C ALA A 105 15.10 15.03 11.86
N GLU A 106 14.36 15.76 12.70
CA GLU A 106 13.38 15.16 13.60
C GLU A 106 12.14 14.74 12.80
N ALA A 107 11.79 13.46 12.89
CA ALA A 107 10.71 12.89 12.09
C ALA A 107 9.33 13.30 12.64
N ALA A 108 8.86 14.49 12.29
CA ALA A 108 7.50 14.92 12.61
C ALA A 108 6.45 14.13 11.80
N GLU A 109 5.35 13.73 12.44
CA GLU A 109 4.17 13.22 11.74
C GLU A 109 3.30 14.41 11.34
N ALA A 110 2.92 14.48 10.06
CA ALA A 110 1.95 15.47 9.61
C ALA A 110 0.62 15.21 10.35
N SER A 111 0.24 16.12 11.25
CA SER A 111 -1.09 16.16 11.84
C SER A 111 -2.10 16.37 10.70
N ARG A 112 -2.90 15.35 10.44
CA ARG A 112 -3.97 15.35 9.43
C ARG A 112 -5.06 16.36 9.76
#